data_AF-A0A8S2QPR7-F1
#
_entry.id   AF-A0A8S2QPR7-F1
#
_cell.length_a   1.000
_cell.length_b   1.000
_cell.length_c   1.000
_cell.angle_alpha   90.00
_cell.angle_beta   90.00
_cell.angle_gamma   90.00
#
_symmetry.space_group_name_H-M   'P 1'
#
loop_
_entity.id
_entity.type
_entity.pdbx_description
1 polymer ?
#
loop_
_entity_poly.entity_id
_entity_poly.type
_entity_poly.pdbx_seq_one_letter_code
_entity_poly.pdbx_strand_id
1 'polypeptide(L)'
;MDSESASQTLRYVYDDWAIGNGVGVGEYGWRRHSTPTPTPAPSCWRYNTFGRGSKPFEDFDQWLNELPFKHKLIIGGNHDSILKSSVNHGKFLKDEQIVIDDCLCIYDSSWHPVGQSTWSDIPSNSHTVRTHNPPDSRNGSQVDVEIQLQLRLNKIKPSSIFGHIHADYGVWKQPNGVLFANAASITCSSPQILNDALRFKISIDENSTFSIEHVI
;
A
#
# COMPACT_ATOMS: atom_id res chain seq x y z
N MET A 1 -14.43 -11.92 -36.07
CA MET A 1 -13.24 -11.20 -35.58
C MET A 1 -13.63 -10.69 -34.24
N ASP A 2 -13.43 -11.51 -33.21
CA ASP A 2 -13.77 -11.14 -31.84
C ASP A 2 -12.70 -10.17 -31.35
N SER A 3 -13.10 -8.93 -31.11
CA SER A 3 -12.27 -7.95 -30.41
C SER A 3 -12.24 -8.35 -28.94
N GLU A 4 -11.23 -9.11 -28.52
CA GLU A 4 -10.87 -9.19 -27.10
C GLU A 4 -10.58 -7.77 -26.62
N SER A 5 -11.48 -7.21 -25.80
CA SER A 5 -11.30 -5.88 -25.24
C SER A 5 -10.11 -5.92 -24.27
N ALA A 6 -9.14 -5.05 -24.49
CA ALA A 6 -7.85 -5.07 -23.80
C ALA A 6 -7.99 -4.51 -22.37
N SER A 7 -8.52 -5.30 -21.45
CA SER A 7 -8.50 -4.97 -20.02
C SER A 7 -7.07 -5.09 -19.47
N GLN A 8 -6.55 -4.02 -18.85
CA GLN A 8 -5.25 -4.08 -18.19
C GLN A 8 -5.40 -4.67 -16.78
N THR A 9 -5.07 -5.95 -16.61
CA THR A 9 -4.99 -6.57 -15.28
C THR A 9 -3.62 -6.35 -14.65
N LEU A 10 -3.59 -5.74 -13.46
CA LEU A 10 -2.40 -5.45 -12.67
C LEU A 10 -2.48 -6.25 -11.35
N ARG A 11 -1.35 -6.77 -10.87
CA ARG A 11 -1.24 -7.41 -9.55
C ARG A 11 -0.47 -6.50 -8.62
N TYR A 12 -1.05 -6.22 -7.46
CA TYR A 12 -0.43 -5.43 -6.40
C TYR A 12 -0.30 -6.25 -5.15
N VAL A 13 0.75 -5.99 -4.40
CA VAL A 13 0.89 -6.51 -3.05
C VAL A 13 1.16 -5.34 -2.11
N TYR A 14 0.45 -5.28 -0.99
CA TYR A 14 0.61 -4.24 0.02
C TYR A 14 0.95 -4.85 1.36
N ASP A 15 1.71 -4.09 2.12
CA ASP A 15 2.37 -4.51 3.35
C ASP A 15 2.71 -3.23 4.17
N ASP A 16 2.84 -3.34 5.48
CA ASP A 16 3.14 -2.26 6.42
C ASP A 16 3.93 -2.85 7.61
N TRP A 17 5.17 -2.41 7.81
CA TRP A 17 6.14 -3.03 8.73
C TRP A 17 6.42 -2.16 9.96
N ALA A 18 7.19 -2.71 10.90
CA ALA A 18 7.94 -1.92 11.88
C ALA A 18 9.41 -2.34 11.88
N ILE A 19 10.33 -1.53 11.35
CA ILE A 19 11.74 -1.65 11.73
C ILE A 19 11.88 -0.97 13.09
N GLY A 20 11.72 -1.74 14.17
CA GLY A 20 11.86 -1.24 15.55
C GLY A 20 11.00 -0.01 15.85
N ASN A 21 9.72 -0.23 16.16
CA ASN A 21 8.67 0.80 16.21
C ASN A 21 8.60 1.59 14.90
N GLY A 22 7.84 1.08 13.92
CA GLY A 22 7.39 1.75 12.69
C GLY A 22 8.38 1.83 11.53
N VAL A 23 8.03 1.14 10.44
CA VAL A 23 8.44 1.37 9.06
C VAL A 23 7.34 0.82 8.19
N GLY A 24 6.37 1.61 7.76
CA GLY A 24 5.36 1.07 6.85
C GLY A 24 5.97 0.75 5.50
N VAL A 25 6.08 -0.54 5.15
CA VAL A 25 6.57 -0.94 3.83
C VAL A 25 5.62 -1.91 3.19
N GLY A 26 5.08 -1.54 2.04
CA GLY A 26 4.66 -2.57 1.12
C GLY A 26 4.53 -2.03 -0.26
N GLU A 27 5.34 -2.56 -1.16
CA GLU A 27 4.83 -2.94 -2.47
C GLU A 27 5.59 -4.12 -3.08
N TYR A 28 4.83 -4.92 -3.82
CA TYR A 28 5.39 -5.76 -4.86
C TYR A 28 4.58 -5.70 -6.16
N GLY A 29 5.19 -5.15 -7.22
CA GLY A 29 4.62 -4.93 -8.54
C GLY A 29 4.48 -6.09 -9.55
N TRP A 30 4.64 -5.71 -10.81
CA TRP A 30 3.93 -6.22 -11.99
C TRP A 30 4.56 -7.39 -12.78
N ARG A 31 3.72 -8.14 -13.53
CA ARG A 31 4.11 -8.89 -14.75
C ARG A 31 3.03 -8.77 -15.85
N ARG A 32 3.40 -8.32 -17.06
CA ARG A 32 2.69 -8.71 -18.30
C ARG A 32 3.08 -10.16 -18.60
N HIS A 33 2.11 -11.06 -18.79
CA HIS A 33 1.99 -11.88 -20.01
C HIS A 33 1.07 -13.10 -19.88
N SER A 34 0.60 -13.48 -21.08
CA SER A 34 -0.19 -14.63 -21.53
C SER A 34 0.46 -16.01 -21.35
N THR A 35 1.44 -16.18 -20.46
CA THR A 35 2.05 -17.49 -20.16
C THR A 35 2.38 -17.66 -18.68
N PRO A 36 2.16 -18.86 -18.08
CA PRO A 36 2.41 -19.10 -16.68
C PRO A 36 3.92 -19.15 -16.39
N THR A 37 4.40 -18.28 -15.50
CA THR A 37 5.71 -18.43 -14.83
C THR A 37 5.51 -18.53 -13.33
N PRO A 38 6.42 -19.22 -12.61
CA PRO A 38 6.21 -19.59 -11.21
C PRO A 38 6.06 -18.35 -10.33
N THR A 39 5.01 -18.33 -9.52
CA THR A 39 4.80 -17.38 -8.42
C THR A 39 5.99 -17.46 -7.46
N PRO A 40 6.64 -16.35 -7.09
CA PRO A 40 7.70 -16.38 -6.09
C PRO A 40 7.19 -16.96 -4.77
N ALA A 41 8.00 -17.77 -4.09
CA ALA A 41 7.62 -18.45 -2.86
C ALA A 41 7.23 -17.45 -1.75
N PRO A 42 6.28 -17.78 -0.86
CA PRO A 42 5.83 -16.90 0.25
C PRO A 42 6.95 -16.30 1.12
N SER A 43 8.13 -16.91 1.14
CA SER A 43 9.30 -16.47 1.92
C SER A 43 10.04 -15.26 1.35
N CYS A 44 9.99 -14.99 0.04
CA CYS A 44 10.70 -13.85 -0.56
C CYS A 44 10.07 -12.49 -0.26
N TRP A 45 8.82 -12.50 0.24
CA TRP A 45 8.03 -11.33 0.59
C TRP A 45 8.19 -10.90 2.05
N ARG A 46 9.16 -11.47 2.77
CA ARG A 46 9.35 -11.28 4.22
C ARG A 46 10.74 -10.70 4.51
N TYR A 47 10.81 -9.46 4.96
CA TYR A 47 12.03 -8.74 5.34
C TYR A 47 12.15 -8.41 6.85
N ASN A 48 12.83 -9.24 7.63
CA ASN A 48 12.90 -9.05 9.08
C ASN A 48 14.17 -8.30 9.53
N THR A 49 14.09 -7.02 9.91
CA THR A 49 15.19 -6.33 10.60
C THR A 49 14.77 -5.64 11.88
N PHE A 50 15.50 -5.94 12.97
CA PHE A 50 15.46 -5.19 14.23
C PHE A 50 16.80 -4.48 14.43
N GLY A 51 16.80 -3.15 14.48
CA GLY A 51 17.98 -2.37 14.83
C GLY A 51 17.80 -0.86 14.62
N ARG A 52 18.55 -0.06 15.38
CA ARG A 52 18.74 1.38 15.13
C ARG A 52 20.10 1.57 14.42
N GLY A 53 20.16 2.33 13.32
CA GLY A 53 21.41 2.62 12.60
C GLY A 53 21.24 2.69 11.08
N SER A 54 22.35 2.83 10.32
CA SER A 54 22.36 2.82 8.84
C SER A 54 22.18 1.42 8.24
N LYS A 55 22.63 0.38 8.95
CA LYS A 55 22.59 -1.01 8.48
C LYS A 55 21.17 -1.55 8.19
N PRO A 56 20.14 -1.31 9.04
CA PRO A 56 18.76 -1.66 8.73
C PRO A 56 18.22 -1.02 7.43
N PHE A 57 18.75 0.14 7.05
CA PHE A 57 18.35 0.83 5.82
C PHE A 57 19.01 0.22 4.58
N GLU A 58 20.30 -0.08 4.64
CA GLU A 58 21.03 -0.76 3.55
C GLU A 58 20.47 -2.15 3.29
N ASP A 59 20.20 -2.92 4.35
CA ASP A 59 19.57 -4.23 4.27
C ASP A 59 18.18 -4.11 3.61
N PHE A 60 17.45 -3.01 3.87
CA PHE A 60 16.10 -2.77 3.36
C PHE A 60 16.12 -2.46 1.87
N ASP A 61 17.02 -1.57 1.45
CA ASP A 61 17.20 -1.22 0.05
C ASP A 61 17.74 -2.41 -0.77
N GLN A 62 18.63 -3.22 -0.19
CA GLN A 62 19.11 -4.46 -0.80
C GLN A 62 18.00 -5.49 -0.95
N TRP A 63 17.17 -5.66 0.08
CA TRP A 63 15.99 -6.50 -0.04
C TRP A 63 15.04 -5.97 -1.12
N LEU A 64 14.79 -4.65 -1.17
CA LEU A 64 13.99 -4.05 -2.24
C LEU A 64 14.54 -4.41 -3.62
N ASN A 65 15.86 -4.44 -3.79
CA ASN A 65 16.52 -4.81 -5.04
C ASN A 65 16.20 -6.25 -5.48
N GLU A 66 16.16 -7.19 -4.54
CA GLU A 66 15.95 -8.63 -4.81
C GLU A 66 14.52 -8.96 -5.26
N LEU A 67 13.58 -8.06 -5.01
CA LEU A 67 12.19 -8.23 -5.36
C LEU A 67 11.96 -8.13 -6.88
N PRO A 68 11.26 -9.09 -7.52
CA PRO A 68 11.12 -9.18 -8.97
C PRO A 68 10.10 -8.21 -9.58
N PHE A 69 9.90 -7.04 -8.96
CA PHE A 69 8.86 -6.10 -9.33
C PHE A 69 9.35 -4.92 -10.14
N LYS A 70 8.56 -4.55 -11.16
CA LYS A 70 8.82 -3.37 -11.99
C LYS A 70 8.74 -2.07 -11.19
N HIS A 71 7.69 -1.93 -10.37
CA HIS A 71 7.42 -0.76 -9.55
C HIS A 71 7.44 -1.17 -8.08
N LYS A 72 8.12 -0.37 -7.26
CA LYS A 72 8.26 -0.53 -5.81
C LYS A 72 8.06 0.85 -5.20
N LEU A 73 6.86 1.14 -4.71
CA LEU A 73 6.54 2.44 -4.12
C LEU A 73 6.53 2.36 -2.59
N ILE A 74 7.13 3.34 -1.93
CA ILE A 74 7.32 3.38 -0.48
C ILE A 74 6.70 4.66 0.07
N ILE A 75 5.97 4.56 1.18
CA ILE A 75 5.49 5.69 1.97
C ILE A 75 6.11 5.65 3.36
N GLY A 76 6.27 6.81 4.02
CA GLY A 76 6.80 6.85 5.38
C GLY A 76 5.70 6.74 6.43
N GLY A 77 5.91 5.91 7.45
CA GLY A 77 5.14 5.88 8.68
C GLY A 77 5.60 6.90 9.74
N ASN A 78 5.04 6.78 10.94
CA ASN A 78 5.23 7.71 12.06
C ASN A 78 6.65 7.68 12.67
N HIS A 79 7.45 6.68 12.31
CA HIS A 79 8.81 6.51 12.80
C HIS A 79 9.89 6.68 11.71
N ASP A 80 9.47 6.93 10.47
CA ASP A 80 10.29 6.94 9.26
C ASP A 80 10.94 8.29 8.94
N SER A 81 11.35 9.02 9.98
CA SER A 81 12.01 10.31 9.81
C SER A 81 13.28 10.25 8.94
N ILE A 82 13.91 9.06 8.85
CA ILE A 82 15.15 8.77 8.12
C ILE A 82 14.89 8.38 6.64
N LEU A 83 13.68 7.94 6.26
CA LEU A 83 13.37 7.50 4.88
C LEU A 83 13.38 8.64 3.84
N LYS A 84 13.59 9.89 4.27
CA LYS A 84 13.46 11.08 3.42
C LYS A 84 14.54 11.25 2.33
N SER A 85 15.55 10.39 2.23
CA SER A 85 16.68 10.67 1.32
C SER A 85 17.39 9.50 0.63
N SER A 86 17.05 8.23 0.86
CA SER A 86 18.04 7.17 0.60
C SER A 86 17.57 5.88 -0.08
N VAL A 87 16.34 5.75 -0.58
CA VAL A 87 15.91 4.49 -1.24
C VAL A 87 16.36 4.51 -2.71
N ASN A 88 17.22 3.56 -3.12
CA ASN A 88 17.75 3.49 -4.48
C ASN A 88 16.95 2.49 -5.36
N HIS A 89 16.42 1.44 -4.74
CA HIS A 89 15.74 0.35 -5.46
C HIS A 89 14.22 0.44 -5.38
N GLY A 90 13.69 1.61 -5.06
CA GLY A 90 12.27 1.92 -5.02
C GLY A 90 12.02 3.43 -5.02
N LYS A 91 10.76 3.82 -5.17
CA LYS A 91 10.36 5.23 -5.19
C LYS A 91 9.67 5.58 -3.88
N PHE A 92 10.33 6.40 -3.08
CA PHE A 92 9.70 7.02 -1.92
C PHE A 92 8.74 8.13 -2.40
N LEU A 93 7.50 8.10 -1.91
CA LEU A 93 6.46 9.06 -2.26
C LEU A 93 5.91 9.72 -0.99
N LYS A 94 5.76 11.05 -1.04
CA LYS A 94 5.21 11.83 0.08
C LYS A 94 4.31 12.95 -0.41
N ASP A 95 3.03 12.82 -0.06
CA ASP A 95 1.98 13.81 -0.32
C ASP A 95 1.91 14.16 -1.82
N GLU A 96 1.97 13.12 -2.66
CA GLU A 96 2.07 13.26 -4.11
C GLU A 96 1.31 12.16 -4.86
N GLN A 97 0.91 12.47 -6.10
CA GLN A 97 0.29 11.52 -7.01
C GLN A 97 1.31 10.99 -8.01
N ILE A 98 1.22 9.70 -8.31
CA ILE A 98 1.93 9.06 -9.40
C ILE A 98 0.95 8.36 -10.34
N VAL A 99 1.29 8.35 -11.64
CA VAL A 99 0.60 7.53 -12.64
C VAL A 99 1.49 6.34 -12.99
N ILE A 100 1.00 5.14 -12.70
CA ILE A 100 1.69 3.89 -13.01
C ILE A 100 1.19 3.36 -14.36
N ASP A 101 2.15 3.02 -15.23
CA ASP A 101 1.91 2.45 -16.56
C ASP A 101 0.88 3.24 -17.39
N ASP A 102 0.93 4.57 -17.26
CA ASP A 102 0.08 5.55 -17.97
C ASP A 102 -1.43 5.43 -17.71
N CYS A 103 -1.87 4.61 -16.75
CA CYS A 103 -3.29 4.34 -16.51
C CYS A 103 -3.70 4.40 -15.03
N LEU A 104 -2.83 4.02 -14.09
CA LEU A 104 -3.21 3.90 -12.68
C LEU A 104 -2.72 5.11 -11.86
N CYS A 105 -3.62 6.03 -11.56
CA CYS A 105 -3.41 7.10 -10.59
C CYS A 105 -3.40 6.58 -9.14
N ILE A 106 -2.25 6.70 -8.46
CA ILE A 106 -2.07 6.40 -7.03
C ILE A 106 -1.68 7.70 -6.31
N TYR A 107 -2.36 8.03 -5.22
CA TYR A 107 -1.95 9.12 -4.33
C TYR A 107 -1.39 8.57 -3.03
N ASP A 108 -0.23 9.09 -2.64
CA ASP A 108 0.51 8.60 -1.49
C ASP A 108 0.76 9.70 -0.48
N SER A 109 0.56 9.36 0.78
CA SER A 109 0.83 10.24 1.90
C SER A 109 1.49 9.48 3.03
N SER A 110 2.54 10.09 3.57
CA SER A 110 3.19 9.58 4.77
C SER A 110 2.32 9.79 6.01
N TRP A 111 2.77 9.32 7.16
CA TRP A 111 2.06 9.58 8.41
C TRP A 111 1.98 11.08 8.75
N HIS A 112 0.80 11.47 9.20
CA HIS A 112 0.50 12.75 9.82
C HIS A 112 0.01 12.54 11.26
N PRO A 113 0.28 13.47 12.20
CA PRO A 113 -0.41 13.46 13.48
C PRO A 113 -1.93 13.59 13.28
N VAL A 114 -2.70 12.83 14.07
CA VAL A 114 -4.16 12.79 13.98
C VAL A 114 -4.76 14.18 14.13
N GLY A 115 -5.65 14.55 13.22
CA GLY A 115 -6.36 15.84 13.19
C GLY A 115 -5.52 17.02 12.67
N GLN A 116 -4.29 16.81 12.20
CA GLN A 116 -3.43 17.89 11.68
C GLN A 116 -3.45 18.03 10.15
N SER A 117 -4.08 17.10 9.43
CA SER A 117 -4.21 17.14 7.97
C SER A 117 -5.67 17.26 7.54
N THR A 118 -5.92 18.07 6.51
CA THR A 118 -7.24 18.22 5.87
C THR A 118 -7.47 17.18 4.78
N TRP A 119 -6.40 16.53 4.29
CA TRP A 119 -6.43 15.59 3.16
C TRP A 119 -7.04 16.17 1.88
N SER A 120 -7.11 17.51 1.75
CA SER A 120 -7.72 18.18 0.60
C SER A 120 -6.93 17.98 -0.69
N ASP A 121 -5.64 17.73 -0.57
CA ASP A 121 -4.70 17.65 -1.69
C ASP A 121 -4.79 16.32 -2.45
N ILE A 122 -5.43 15.29 -1.87
CA ILE A 122 -5.70 14.02 -2.55
C ILE A 122 -6.52 14.30 -3.82
N PRO A 123 -6.03 14.06 -5.04
CA PRO A 123 -6.78 14.35 -6.25
C PRO A 123 -8.01 13.45 -6.40
N SER A 124 -9.10 13.99 -6.96
CA SER A 124 -10.36 13.23 -7.13
C SER A 124 -10.30 12.14 -8.19
N ASN A 125 -9.30 12.15 -9.08
CA ASN A 125 -9.04 11.11 -10.07
C ASN A 125 -8.17 9.97 -9.53
N SER A 126 -7.87 9.95 -8.23
CA SER A 126 -7.06 8.88 -7.63
C SER A 126 -7.85 7.58 -7.63
N HIS A 127 -7.30 6.53 -8.23
CA HIS A 127 -7.91 5.21 -8.19
C HIS A 127 -7.63 4.52 -6.85
N THR A 128 -6.41 4.69 -6.34
CA THR A 128 -5.97 4.18 -5.05
C THR A 128 -5.35 5.32 -4.25
N VAL A 129 -5.65 5.36 -2.96
CA VAL A 129 -5.03 6.26 -1.97
C VAL A 129 -4.30 5.40 -0.95
N ARG A 130 -3.03 5.69 -0.71
CA ARG A 130 -2.19 4.98 0.25
C ARG A 130 -1.73 5.93 1.35
N THR A 131 -1.97 5.54 2.59
CA THR A 131 -1.68 6.36 3.77
C THR A 131 -1.13 5.49 4.89
N HIS A 132 -0.24 6.03 5.72
CA HIS A 132 0.06 5.36 7.00
C HIS A 132 -1.11 5.51 7.99
N ASN A 133 -1.78 6.67 7.96
CA ASN A 133 -2.94 6.91 8.81
C ASN A 133 -4.14 6.06 8.39
N PRO A 134 -4.78 5.34 9.33
CA PRO A 134 -5.98 4.57 9.06
C PRO A 134 -7.20 5.51 8.91
N PRO A 135 -7.96 5.46 7.81
CA PRO A 135 -9.21 6.21 7.67
C PRO A 135 -10.39 5.56 8.40
N ASP A 136 -10.26 4.29 8.77
CA ASP A 136 -11.34 3.49 9.33
C ASP A 136 -10.76 2.28 10.08
N SER A 137 -11.62 1.63 10.85
CA SER A 137 -11.30 0.43 11.60
C SER A 137 -12.44 -0.59 11.54
N ARG A 138 -12.15 -1.80 11.06
CA ARG A 138 -13.09 -2.92 10.98
C ARG A 138 -13.48 -3.43 12.37
N ASN A 139 -12.57 -3.37 13.34
CA ASN A 139 -12.84 -3.78 14.73
C ASN A 139 -13.53 -2.68 15.57
N GLY A 140 -13.80 -1.52 15.00
CA GLY A 140 -14.49 -0.40 15.65
C GLY A 140 -13.60 0.49 16.52
N SER A 141 -12.32 0.18 16.68
CA SER A 141 -11.36 1.05 17.36
C SER A 141 -11.26 2.41 16.68
N GLN A 142 -11.28 3.48 17.47
CA GLN A 142 -11.10 4.86 16.98
C GLN A 142 -9.70 5.41 17.28
N VAL A 143 -8.80 4.56 17.80
CA VAL A 143 -7.42 4.96 18.08
C VAL A 143 -6.70 5.23 16.77
N ASP A 144 -6.13 6.44 16.65
CA ASP A 144 -5.39 6.94 15.48
C ASP A 144 -6.16 7.00 14.15
N VAL A 145 -7.48 6.78 14.18
CA VAL A 145 -8.35 6.92 13.00
C VAL A 145 -8.45 8.37 12.58
N GLU A 146 -8.21 8.62 11.30
CA GLU A 146 -8.21 9.96 10.73
C GLU A 146 -9.54 10.26 10.01
N ILE A 147 -10.43 10.92 10.75
CA ILE A 147 -11.80 11.22 10.28
C ILE A 147 -11.79 12.10 9.02
N GLN A 148 -10.87 13.07 8.91
CA GLN A 148 -10.82 13.93 7.72
C GLN A 148 -10.44 13.15 6.46
N LEU A 149 -9.55 12.16 6.60
CA LEU A 149 -9.22 11.24 5.52
C LEU A 149 -10.45 10.41 5.13
N GLN A 150 -11.17 9.84 6.11
CA GLN A 150 -12.39 9.08 5.84
C GLN A 150 -13.42 9.90 5.04
N LEU A 151 -13.65 11.16 5.45
CA LEU A 151 -14.57 12.07 4.76
C LEU A 151 -14.11 12.36 3.33
N ARG A 152 -12.80 12.57 3.11
CA ARG A 152 -12.24 12.77 1.77
C ARG A 152 -12.45 11.54 0.88
N LEU A 153 -12.14 10.35 1.39
CA LEU A 153 -12.28 9.08 0.68
C LEU A 153 -13.74 8.78 0.36
N ASN A 154 -14.67 9.07 1.27
CA ASN A 154 -16.10 8.89 1.02
C ASN A 154 -16.63 9.79 -0.11
N LYS A 155 -15.99 10.94 -0.32
CA LYS A 155 -16.34 11.89 -1.40
C LYS A 155 -15.82 11.46 -2.77
N ILE A 156 -14.56 11.01 -2.85
CA ILE A 156 -13.90 10.69 -4.14
C ILE A 156 -13.95 9.20 -4.49
N LYS A 157 -14.24 8.35 -3.50
CA LYS A 157 -14.43 6.90 -3.59
C LYS A 157 -13.28 6.13 -4.28
N PRO A 158 -12.03 6.32 -3.85
CA PRO A 158 -10.92 5.50 -4.34
C PRO A 158 -10.93 4.13 -3.63
N SER A 159 -9.97 3.26 -3.92
CA SER A 159 -9.59 2.22 -2.96
C SER A 159 -8.63 2.83 -1.94
N SER A 160 -8.77 2.50 -0.65
CA SER A 160 -7.88 3.00 0.40
C SER A 160 -7.06 1.86 0.98
N ILE A 161 -5.75 2.04 1.01
CA ILE A 161 -4.81 1.06 1.51
C ILE A 161 -3.95 1.73 2.56
N PHE A 162 -3.84 1.10 3.72
CA PHE A 162 -3.21 1.71 4.88
C PHE A 162 -2.66 0.65 5.82
N GLY A 163 -2.06 1.09 6.92
CA GLY A 163 -1.46 0.25 7.93
C GLY A 163 -1.77 0.73 9.35
N HIS A 164 -0.74 0.72 10.21
CA HIS A 164 -0.69 1.27 11.57
C HIS A 164 -1.50 0.50 12.62
N ILE A 165 -2.76 0.11 12.35
CA ILE A 165 -3.57 -0.65 13.30
C ILE A 165 -3.35 -2.15 13.10
N HIS A 166 -2.30 -2.68 13.71
CA HIS A 166 -1.88 -4.09 13.58
C HIS A 166 -2.97 -5.12 13.94
N ALA A 167 -3.84 -4.79 14.89
CA ALA A 167 -4.94 -5.65 15.32
C ALA A 167 -6.10 -5.70 14.32
N ASP A 168 -6.08 -4.86 13.26
CA ASP A 168 -7.17 -4.68 12.33
C ASP A 168 -6.81 -5.04 10.88
N TYR A 169 -5.80 -5.91 10.71
CA TYR A 169 -5.39 -6.42 9.40
C TYR A 169 -6.56 -7.05 8.60
N GLY A 170 -6.57 -6.76 7.30
CA GLY A 170 -7.46 -7.38 6.33
C GLY A 170 -8.13 -6.40 5.37
N VAL A 171 -9.08 -6.91 4.60
CA VAL A 171 -9.80 -6.17 3.55
C VAL A 171 -11.29 -6.18 3.82
N TRP A 172 -11.94 -5.02 3.67
CA TRP A 172 -13.40 -4.87 3.75
C TRP A 172 -13.90 -3.80 2.78
N LYS A 173 -15.21 -3.77 2.54
CA LYS A 173 -15.87 -2.74 1.74
C LYS A 173 -16.84 -1.94 2.59
N GLN A 174 -16.79 -0.63 2.46
CA GLN A 174 -17.76 0.28 3.06
C GLN A 174 -19.12 0.20 2.33
N PRO A 175 -20.23 0.55 3.01
CA PRO A 175 -21.55 0.60 2.38
C PRO A 175 -21.64 1.51 1.14
N ASN A 176 -20.76 2.51 1.04
CA ASN A 176 -20.69 3.43 -0.10
C ASN A 176 -19.86 2.91 -1.29
N GLY A 177 -19.31 1.69 -1.18
CA GLY A 177 -18.55 0.99 -2.22
C GLY A 177 -17.02 1.08 -2.10
N VAL A 178 -16.50 1.92 -1.20
CA VAL A 178 -15.05 2.09 -1.02
C VAL A 178 -14.42 0.82 -0.42
N LEU A 179 -13.34 0.32 -1.04
CA LEU A 179 -12.57 -0.80 -0.51
C LEU A 179 -11.49 -0.27 0.44
N PHE A 180 -11.45 -0.81 1.66
CA PHE A 180 -10.43 -0.57 2.66
C PHE A 180 -9.57 -1.81 2.86
N ALA A 181 -8.26 -1.60 2.92
CA ALA A 181 -7.28 -2.65 3.10
C ALA A 181 -6.23 -2.20 4.12
N ASN A 182 -6.26 -2.80 5.31
CA ASN A 182 -5.23 -2.63 6.31
C ASN A 182 -4.18 -3.73 6.14
N ALA A 183 -3.00 -3.33 5.67
CA ALA A 183 -1.89 -4.20 5.30
C ALA A 183 -0.84 -4.35 6.42
N ALA A 184 -1.17 -4.02 7.67
CA ALA A 184 -0.26 -4.17 8.80
C ALA A 184 0.24 -5.62 8.95
N SER A 185 1.54 -5.85 8.77
CA SER A 185 2.13 -7.20 8.67
C SER A 185 2.53 -7.84 9.97
N ILE A 186 2.71 -7.02 10.99
CA ILE A 186 3.05 -7.42 12.35
C ILE A 186 1.81 -7.33 13.21
N THR A 187 1.74 -8.20 14.23
CA THR A 187 0.69 -8.11 15.25
C THR A 187 1.19 -7.34 16.46
N CYS A 188 0.27 -6.84 17.30
CA CYS A 188 0.62 -6.13 18.53
C CYS A 188 1.43 -6.97 19.54
N SER A 189 1.45 -8.31 19.41
CA SER A 189 1.94 -9.25 20.42
C SER A 189 3.27 -9.91 20.09
N SER A 190 3.80 -9.75 18.87
CA SER A 190 5.09 -10.34 18.48
C SER A 190 5.77 -9.52 17.39
N PRO A 191 7.11 -9.34 17.47
CA PRO A 191 7.89 -8.75 16.39
C PRO A 191 7.91 -9.63 15.11
N GLN A 192 7.32 -10.83 15.14
CA GLN A 192 7.27 -11.68 13.96
C GLN A 192 6.22 -11.18 12.95
N ILE A 193 6.58 -11.24 11.67
CA ILE A 193 5.64 -11.06 10.55
C ILE A 193 4.65 -12.20 10.61
N LEU A 194 3.40 -11.86 10.84
CA LEU A 194 2.33 -12.82 11.11
C LEU A 194 1.22 -12.74 10.08
N ASN A 195 1.03 -11.58 9.46
CA ASN A 195 0.07 -11.42 8.37
C ASN A 195 0.79 -11.56 7.02
N ASP A 196 0.14 -12.23 6.08
CA ASP A 196 0.63 -12.29 4.71
C ASP A 196 0.36 -10.96 4.00
N ALA A 197 1.16 -10.66 3.00
CA ALA A 197 0.97 -9.44 2.23
C ALA A 197 -0.33 -9.50 1.41
N LEU A 198 -1.11 -8.41 1.41
CA LEU A 198 -2.42 -8.35 0.76
C LEU A 198 -2.27 -8.23 -0.75
N ARG A 199 -2.89 -9.13 -1.52
CA ARG A 199 -2.75 -9.17 -2.97
C ARG A 199 -4.02 -8.67 -3.67
N PHE A 200 -3.86 -7.87 -4.71
CA PHE A 200 -5.00 -7.34 -5.45
C PHE A 200 -4.84 -7.53 -6.95
N LYS A 201 -5.95 -7.83 -7.61
CA LYS A 201 -6.12 -7.73 -9.05
C LYS A 201 -6.80 -6.39 -9.34
N ILE A 202 -6.12 -5.50 -10.04
CA ILE A 202 -6.68 -4.23 -10.51
C ILE A 202 -6.97 -4.35 -12.00
N SER A 203 -8.12 -3.87 -12.46
CA SER A 203 -8.44 -3.77 -13.88
C SER A 203 -8.89 -2.37 -14.24
N ILE A 204 -8.32 -1.80 -15.30
CA ILE A 204 -8.77 -0.55 -15.93
C ILE A 204 -9.21 -0.89 -17.34
N ASP A 205 -10.46 -0.57 -17.67
CA ASP A 205 -11.02 -0.79 -19.01
C ASP A 205 -10.82 0.40 -19.95
N GLU A 206 -11.23 0.25 -21.20
CA GLU A 206 -11.14 1.27 -22.25
C GLU A 206 -11.92 2.56 -21.94
N ASN A 207 -12.92 2.49 -21.06
CA ASN A 207 -13.69 3.64 -20.58
C ASN A 207 -13.05 4.29 -19.34
N SER A 208 -11.81 3.89 -19.00
CA SER A 208 -11.12 4.29 -17.78
C SER A 208 -11.85 3.89 -16.50
N THR A 209 -12.68 2.84 -16.55
CA THR A 209 -13.34 2.30 -15.37
C THR A 209 -12.35 1.47 -14.57
N PHE A 210 -12.11 1.90 -13.34
CA PHE A 210 -11.23 1.20 -12.40
C PHE A 210 -12.01 0.16 -11.57
N SER A 211 -11.40 -1.00 -11.38
CA SER A 211 -11.84 -2.04 -10.45
C SER A 211 -10.67 -2.65 -9.71
N ILE A 212 -10.90 -3.04 -8.46
CA ILE A 212 -9.94 -3.75 -7.62
C ILE A 212 -10.62 -4.94 -6.94
N GLU A 213 -9.89 -6.05 -6.87
CA GLU A 213 -10.34 -7.30 -6.25
C GLU A 213 -9.22 -7.87 -5.39
N HIS A 214 -9.52 -8.22 -4.14
CA HIS A 214 -8.58 -8.90 -3.26
C HIS A 214 -8.43 -10.37 -3.68
N VAL A 215 -7.20 -10.85 -3.82
CA VAL A 215 -6.84 -12.20 -4.26
C VAL A 215 -6.25 -12.94 -3.07
N ILE A 216 -6.93 -14.00 -2.63
CA ILE A 216 -6.50 -14.91 -1.55
C ILE A 216 -5.51 -15.94 -2.11
#